data_AF-A0A3Q3BRD0-F1
#
_entry.id   AF-A0A3Q3BRD0-F1
#
_cell.length_a   1.000
_cell.length_b   1.000
_cell.length_c   1.000
_cell.angle_alpha   90.00
_cell.angle_beta   90.00
_cell.angle_gamma   90.00
#
_symmetry.space_group_name_H-M   'P 1'
#
loop_
_entity.id
_entity.type
_entity.pdbx_description
1 polymer ?
#
loop_
_entity_poly.entity_id
_entity_poly.type
_entity_poly.pdbx_seq_one_letter_code
_entity_poly.pdbx_strand_id
1 'polypeptide(L)'
;SKRPVVGQSPRTDPSTVDVPSERDQEQTPSPVTNTGTPADDSIKEDRFCKENPFNRKASPSAAKSETRPPKGPRPARPPAPGHGFPLIKRKVQSDQYIPVEDIHGEMAQLEKQLDEMEQKGVELEKQLRDNPNDEDEERLLVDWFTLIHDKHLLVRREAELVYTAKQQNLEERQADVEYELRCLLNKPEKDWTEEDKSREQELMAELVTIIEQRNQIVNNMDQDRQREEEEDKLMEAMLKKKGKKGAKFKPIKVLKRLSHKGEPGKRPSPRKEKS
;
A
#
# COMPACT_ATOMS: atom_id res chain seq x y z
N SER A 1 57.75 6.79 -7.55
CA SER A 1 58.65 6.09 -6.60
C SER A 1 58.35 6.60 -5.20
N LYS A 2 58.10 5.84 -4.15
CA LYS A 2 58.18 4.41 -3.83
C LYS A 2 57.16 4.17 -2.70
N ARG A 3 56.60 2.96 -2.63
CA ARG A 3 55.73 2.41 -1.57
C ARG A 3 56.36 2.55 -0.16
N PRO A 4 55.55 2.35 0.90
CA PRO A 4 55.95 1.52 2.02
C PRO A 4 55.16 0.20 2.05
N VAL A 5 55.83 -0.84 2.55
CA VAL A 5 55.40 -2.23 2.61
C VAL A 5 55.60 -2.71 4.05
N VAL A 6 54.64 -3.51 4.52
CA VAL A 6 54.67 -4.51 5.60
C VAL A 6 54.55 -4.05 7.06
N GLY A 7 53.48 -4.56 7.68
CA GLY A 7 53.45 -5.06 9.05
C GLY A 7 52.51 -6.27 9.10
N GLN A 8 53.08 -7.49 9.11
CA GLN A 8 52.36 -8.75 9.35
C GLN A 8 52.18 -8.95 10.86
N SER A 9 51.01 -9.44 11.28
CA SER A 9 50.76 -9.99 12.63
C SER A 9 50.39 -11.48 12.51
N PRO A 10 50.76 -12.32 13.50
CA PRO A 10 50.70 -13.77 13.36
C PRO A 10 49.36 -14.38 13.78
N ARG A 11 49.14 -15.58 13.24
CA ARG A 11 48.00 -16.50 13.43
C ARG A 11 47.93 -17.06 14.85
N THR A 12 46.70 -17.32 15.32
CA THR A 12 46.40 -18.32 16.35
C THR A 12 45.12 -19.05 15.98
N ASP A 13 45.22 -20.36 15.74
CA ASP A 13 44.13 -21.35 15.79
C ASP A 13 44.11 -21.97 17.19
N PRO A 14 42.98 -22.57 17.62
CA PRO A 14 43.05 -24.02 17.80
C PRO A 14 41.76 -24.81 17.48
N SER A 15 42.01 -25.98 16.88
CA SER A 15 41.44 -27.32 17.08
C SER A 15 39.94 -27.58 17.29
N THR A 16 39.41 -28.29 16.29
CA THR A 16 38.56 -29.50 16.30
C THR A 16 38.53 -30.31 17.60
N VAL A 17 37.31 -30.69 18.05
CA VAL A 17 37.04 -31.90 18.84
C VAL A 17 35.70 -32.52 18.44
N ASP A 18 35.71 -33.85 18.50
CA ASP A 18 34.77 -34.87 18.05
C ASP A 18 33.40 -34.96 18.75
N VAL A 19 32.52 -35.67 18.06
CA VAL A 19 31.15 -36.13 18.36
C VAL A 19 31.11 -37.18 19.50
N PRO A 20 29.97 -37.35 20.18
CA PRO A 20 29.34 -38.68 20.17
C PRO A 20 27.82 -38.68 19.90
N SER A 21 27.39 -39.82 19.35
CA SER A 21 26.07 -40.21 18.87
C SER A 21 25.19 -40.83 19.97
N GLU A 22 23.85 -40.68 19.92
CA GLU A 22 22.75 -41.67 20.10
C GLU A 22 21.41 -40.92 19.84
N ARG A 23 20.60 -41.21 18.80
CA ARG A 23 19.63 -42.32 18.51
C ARG A 23 18.26 -42.15 19.19
N ASP A 24 17.22 -41.90 18.37
CA ASP A 24 15.85 -42.48 18.35
C ASP A 24 14.95 -41.62 17.42
N GLN A 25 14.50 -42.11 16.25
CA GLN A 25 13.20 -42.79 15.99
C GLN A 25 11.99 -41.92 16.43
N GLU A 26 10.98 -41.56 15.63
CA GLU A 26 10.35 -42.20 14.47
C GLU A 26 9.28 -41.27 13.82
N GLN A 27 8.95 -41.58 12.55
CA GLN A 27 7.65 -41.47 11.87
C GLN A 27 7.01 -40.11 11.49
N THR A 28 7.12 -39.80 10.19
CA THR A 28 6.07 -39.21 9.33
C THR A 28 5.02 -40.28 8.97
N PRO A 29 3.75 -40.00 8.56
CA PRO A 29 3.50 -39.53 7.19
C PRO A 29 2.25 -38.63 6.94
N SER A 30 2.22 -38.09 5.71
CA SER A 30 1.19 -37.29 5.03
C SER A 30 -0.18 -38.00 4.85
N PRO A 31 -1.27 -37.28 4.53
CA PRO A 31 -2.56 -37.90 4.19
C PRO A 31 -2.82 -37.99 2.68
N VAL A 32 -3.50 -39.07 2.29
CA VAL A 32 -4.17 -39.26 0.98
C VAL A 32 -5.69 -39.28 1.17
N THR A 33 -6.35 -38.79 0.14
CA THR A 33 -7.79 -38.66 -0.13
C THR A 33 -8.64 -39.91 0.14
N ASN A 34 -9.85 -39.74 0.72
CA ASN A 34 -11.09 -40.24 0.10
C ASN A 34 -12.39 -39.73 0.75
N THR A 35 -13.39 -39.65 -0.12
CA THR A 35 -14.80 -39.27 0.02
C THR A 35 -15.64 -40.16 0.96
N GLY A 36 -16.65 -39.57 1.61
CA GLY A 36 -17.79 -40.31 2.15
C GLY A 36 -18.67 -39.49 3.11
N THR A 37 -19.85 -39.07 2.65
CA THR A 37 -20.98 -38.67 3.51
C THR A 37 -21.53 -39.93 4.23
N PRO A 38 -21.99 -39.84 5.48
CA PRO A 38 -23.43 -39.71 5.71
C PRO A 38 -23.79 -38.76 6.87
N ALA A 39 -25.09 -38.54 6.99
CA ALA A 39 -25.78 -37.55 7.81
C ALA A 39 -25.83 -37.86 9.32
N ASP A 40 -26.13 -36.78 10.05
CA ASP A 40 -26.86 -36.69 11.33
C ASP A 40 -26.17 -37.18 12.60
N ASP A 41 -25.59 -36.25 13.37
CA ASP A 41 -25.94 -36.16 14.78
C ASP A 41 -25.74 -34.73 15.33
N SER A 42 -26.64 -34.38 16.24
CA SER A 42 -26.88 -33.06 16.78
C SER A 42 -25.89 -32.70 17.89
N ILE A 43 -25.07 -31.66 17.70
CA ILE A 43 -24.38 -30.98 18.80
C ILE A 43 -24.70 -29.49 18.76
N LYS A 44 -25.38 -29.06 19.82
CA LYS A 44 -25.75 -27.68 20.16
C LYS A 44 -24.48 -26.94 20.59
N GLU A 45 -23.90 -26.12 19.72
CA GLU A 45 -23.07 -24.97 20.14
C GLU A 45 -23.87 -23.69 19.93
N ASP A 46 -24.33 -23.14 21.04
CA ASP A 46 -25.01 -21.86 21.15
C ASP A 46 -24.00 -20.72 20.88
N ARG A 47 -23.71 -20.46 19.61
CA ARG A 47 -23.00 -19.25 19.17
C ARG A 47 -24.00 -18.22 18.71
N PHE A 48 -24.58 -17.55 19.69
CA PHE A 48 -25.37 -16.36 19.48
C PHE A 48 -24.46 -15.18 19.07
N CYS A 49 -23.99 -15.18 17.82
CA CYS A 49 -23.41 -13.99 17.20
C CYS A 49 -24.55 -13.02 16.90
N LYS A 50 -24.86 -12.16 17.87
CA LYS A 50 -25.80 -11.04 17.72
C LYS A 50 -25.30 -10.14 16.59
N GLU A 51 -25.96 -10.22 15.44
CA GLU A 51 -25.75 -9.33 14.31
C GLU A 51 -25.88 -7.86 14.77
N ASN A 52 -24.99 -7.00 14.28
CA ASN A 52 -24.96 -5.58 14.63
C ASN A 52 -26.27 -4.89 14.18
N PRO A 53 -27.05 -4.26 15.08
CA PRO A 53 -28.35 -3.65 14.76
C PRO A 53 -28.30 -2.51 13.72
N PHE A 54 -27.10 -2.08 13.35
CA PHE A 54 -26.85 -1.00 12.38
C PHE A 54 -26.51 -1.48 10.97
N ASN A 55 -26.42 -2.79 10.72
CA ASN A 55 -26.28 -3.32 9.36
C ASN A 55 -27.62 -3.27 8.60
N ARG A 56 -28.11 -2.05 8.33
CA ARG A 56 -29.24 -1.86 7.43
C ARG A 56 -28.74 -1.98 6.00
N LYS A 57 -29.03 -3.11 5.37
CA LYS A 57 -29.01 -3.29 3.90
C LYS A 57 -29.66 -2.05 3.24
N ALA A 58 -29.01 -1.49 2.22
CA ALA A 58 -29.55 -0.36 1.48
C ALA A 58 -30.97 -0.68 0.95
N SER A 59 -31.95 0.14 1.31
CA SER A 59 -33.31 0.01 0.76
C SER A 59 -33.33 0.41 -0.72
N PRO A 60 -34.14 -0.27 -1.56
CA PRO A 60 -34.19 -0.01 -2.98
C PRO A 60 -34.80 1.37 -3.27
N SER A 61 -34.20 2.08 -4.23
CA SER A 61 -34.65 3.38 -4.71
C SER A 61 -36.09 3.29 -5.24
N ALA A 62 -37.01 4.04 -4.63
CA ALA A 62 -38.39 4.12 -5.08
C ALA A 62 -38.68 5.48 -5.73
N ALA A 63 -39.41 5.37 -6.85
CA ALA A 63 -39.92 6.44 -7.68
C ALA A 63 -40.75 7.51 -6.93
N LYS A 64 -40.87 8.66 -7.58
CA LYS A 64 -41.58 9.86 -7.12
C LYS A 64 -43.06 9.58 -6.83
N SER A 65 -43.52 9.95 -5.64
CA SER A 65 -44.91 10.34 -5.40
C SER A 65 -44.97 11.41 -4.31
N GLU A 66 -45.50 12.58 -4.68
CA GLU A 66 -45.75 13.68 -3.75
C GLU A 66 -46.90 13.33 -2.80
N THR A 67 -46.60 13.32 -1.51
CA THR A 67 -47.48 13.68 -0.37
C THR A 67 -46.66 13.47 0.90
N ARG A 68 -45.90 14.49 1.32
CA ARG A 68 -45.21 14.46 2.62
C ARG A 68 -46.23 14.79 3.72
N PRO A 69 -46.44 13.93 4.73
CA PRO A 69 -47.22 14.30 5.89
C PRO A 69 -46.50 15.42 6.67
N PRO A 70 -47.23 16.28 7.40
CA PRO A 70 -46.63 17.34 8.19
C PRO A 70 -45.64 16.75 9.18
N LYS A 71 -44.41 17.29 9.21
CA LYS A 71 -43.37 16.90 10.15
C LYS A 71 -43.86 17.18 11.58
N GLY A 72 -44.39 16.15 12.24
CA GLY A 72 -44.59 16.17 13.68
C GLY A 72 -43.26 16.40 14.42
N PRO A 73 -43.29 16.79 15.71
CA PRO A 73 -42.09 16.89 16.52
C PRO A 73 -41.32 15.57 16.42
N ARG A 74 -40.03 15.64 16.05
CA ARG A 74 -39.18 14.44 16.06
C ARG A 74 -39.24 13.86 17.47
N PRO A 75 -39.58 12.57 17.66
CA PRO A 75 -39.53 11.97 18.98
C PRO A 75 -38.13 12.17 19.55
N ALA A 76 -38.05 12.71 20.76
CA ALA A 76 -36.79 12.95 21.44
C ALA A 76 -36.01 11.64 21.48
N ARG A 77 -34.78 11.66 20.96
CA ARG A 77 -33.90 10.50 21.04
C ARG A 77 -33.69 10.20 22.54
N PRO A 78 -33.81 8.94 22.99
CA PRO A 78 -33.49 8.61 24.37
C PRO A 78 -32.06 9.08 24.68
N PRO A 79 -31.80 9.50 25.94
CA PRO A 79 -30.46 9.91 26.34
C PRO A 79 -29.46 8.80 26.02
N ALA A 80 -28.25 9.19 25.60
CA ALA A 80 -27.20 8.23 25.32
C ALA A 80 -26.96 7.36 26.56
N PRO A 81 -26.74 6.04 26.40
CA PRO A 81 -26.31 5.20 27.51
C PRO A 81 -25.12 5.86 28.20
N GLY A 82 -25.20 6.02 29.52
CA GLY A 82 -24.16 6.70 30.30
C GLY A 82 -22.86 5.90 30.39
N HIS A 83 -22.00 6.30 31.31
CA HIS A 83 -20.78 5.55 31.64
C HIS A 83 -21.08 4.10 32.05
N GLY A 84 -20.17 3.18 31.73
CA GLY A 84 -20.23 1.77 32.15
C GLY A 84 -20.98 0.82 31.21
N PHE A 85 -21.49 1.31 30.07
CA PHE A 85 -22.02 0.42 29.03
C PHE A 85 -20.88 -0.25 28.25
N PRO A 86 -21.03 -1.53 27.84
CA PRO A 86 -20.02 -2.19 27.00
C PRO A 86 -19.84 -1.49 25.65
N LEU A 87 -18.59 -1.18 25.31
CA LEU A 87 -18.24 -0.56 24.04
C LEU A 87 -17.82 -1.60 23.01
N ILE A 88 -18.27 -1.41 21.78
CA ILE A 88 -17.92 -2.24 20.63
C ILE A 88 -17.01 -1.43 19.69
N LYS A 89 -15.87 -2.04 19.31
CA LYS A 89 -14.99 -1.49 18.27
C LYS A 89 -15.71 -1.56 16.92
N ARG A 90 -15.69 -0.46 16.16
CA ARG A 90 -16.26 -0.47 14.80
C ARG A 90 -15.39 -1.34 13.89
N LYS A 91 -16.01 -2.05 12.96
CA LYS A 91 -15.29 -2.69 11.86
C LYS A 91 -14.97 -1.62 10.82
N VAL A 92 -13.72 -1.53 10.38
CA VAL A 92 -13.35 -0.69 9.23
C VAL A 92 -14.01 -1.27 7.98
N GLN A 93 -14.84 -0.46 7.32
CA GLN A 93 -15.43 -0.77 6.04
C GLN A 93 -14.98 0.31 5.07
N SER A 94 -14.17 -0.07 4.09
CA SER A 94 -13.69 0.81 3.02
C SER A 94 -14.09 0.18 1.69
N ASP A 95 -14.70 0.97 0.82
CA ASP A 95 -15.15 0.50 -0.51
C ASP A 95 -13.97 0.08 -1.40
N GLN A 96 -12.77 0.55 -1.08
CA GLN A 96 -11.51 0.24 -1.77
C GLN A 96 -10.62 -0.73 -0.98
N TYR A 97 -11.21 -1.52 -0.08
CA TYR A 97 -10.47 -2.55 0.64
C TYR A 97 -10.03 -3.67 -0.31
N ILE A 98 -8.75 -4.00 -0.24
CA ILE A 98 -8.07 -5.09 -0.93
C ILE A 98 -7.44 -5.96 0.16
N PRO A 99 -7.69 -7.28 0.19
CA PRO A 99 -7.01 -8.19 1.10
C PRO A 99 -5.49 -8.09 1.01
N VAL A 100 -4.81 -8.24 2.15
CA VAL A 100 -3.35 -8.13 2.23
C VAL A 100 -2.66 -9.19 1.37
N GLU A 101 -3.26 -10.37 1.27
CA GLU A 101 -2.79 -11.47 0.45
C GLU A 101 -2.83 -11.10 -1.05
N ASP A 102 -3.89 -10.42 -1.48
CA ASP A 102 -4.06 -9.99 -2.87
C ASP A 102 -3.08 -8.87 -3.21
N ILE A 103 -2.84 -7.93 -2.29
CA ILE A 103 -1.81 -6.89 -2.45
C ILE A 103 -0.43 -7.53 -2.63
N HIS A 104 -0.03 -8.45 -1.74
CA HIS A 104 1.27 -9.12 -1.85
C HIS A 104 1.39 -9.98 -3.11
N GLY A 105 0.31 -10.66 -3.50
CA GLY A 105 0.26 -11.45 -4.73
C GLY A 105 0.48 -10.59 -5.97
N GLU A 106 -0.20 -9.44 -6.04
CA GLU A 106 -0.05 -8.48 -7.15
C GLU A 106 1.35 -7.85 -7.16
N MET A 107 1.89 -7.45 -5.99
CA MET A 107 3.26 -6.94 -5.86
C MET A 107 4.29 -7.93 -6.40
N ALA A 108 4.21 -9.21 -6.01
CA ALA A 108 5.12 -10.25 -6.50
C ALA A 108 5.00 -10.48 -8.01
N GLN A 109 3.78 -10.34 -8.56
CA GLN A 109 3.57 -10.40 -10.00
C GLN A 109 4.21 -9.21 -10.73
N LEU A 110 4.08 -8.00 -10.19
CA LEU A 110 4.68 -6.80 -10.75
C LEU A 110 6.22 -6.89 -10.73
N GLU A 111 6.81 -7.37 -9.62
CA GLU A 111 8.26 -7.60 -9.51
C GLU A 111 8.75 -8.53 -10.63
N LYS A 112 8.09 -9.68 -10.83
CA LYS A 112 8.43 -10.59 -11.91
C LYS A 112 8.31 -9.95 -13.29
N GLN A 113 7.27 -9.15 -13.53
CA GLN A 113 7.10 -8.45 -14.81
C GLN A 113 8.19 -7.39 -15.01
N LEU A 114 8.61 -6.69 -13.95
CA LEU A 114 9.71 -5.73 -14.00
C LEU A 114 11.04 -6.40 -14.35
N ASP A 115 11.32 -7.58 -13.79
CA ASP A 115 12.50 -8.38 -14.13
C ASP A 115 12.50 -8.80 -15.62
N GLU A 116 11.36 -9.27 -16.13
CA GLU A 116 11.20 -9.61 -17.54
C GLU A 116 11.42 -8.40 -18.45
N MET A 117 10.95 -7.22 -18.03
CA MET A 117 11.14 -5.96 -18.77
C MET A 117 12.60 -5.49 -18.73
N GLU A 118 13.32 -5.72 -17.63
CA GLU A 118 14.76 -5.44 -17.54
C GLU A 118 15.54 -6.33 -18.49
N GLN A 119 15.25 -7.63 -18.53
CA GLN A 119 15.90 -8.57 -19.45
C GLN A 119 15.68 -8.19 -20.92
N LYS A 120 14.43 -7.87 -21.29
CA LYS A 120 14.11 -7.35 -22.64
C LYS A 120 14.85 -6.05 -22.94
N GLY A 121 14.99 -5.18 -21.94
CA GLY A 121 15.74 -3.92 -22.05
C GLY A 121 17.22 -4.14 -22.37
N VAL A 122 17.85 -5.11 -21.71
CA VAL A 122 19.25 -5.51 -21.97
C VAL A 122 19.42 -6.04 -23.38
N GLU A 123 18.51 -6.91 -23.84
CA GLU A 123 18.55 -7.47 -25.20
C GLU A 123 18.39 -6.40 -26.27
N LEU A 124 17.46 -5.47 -26.07
CA LEU A 124 17.20 -4.38 -26.99
C LEU A 124 18.38 -3.40 -27.05
N GLU A 125 18.98 -3.09 -25.89
CA GLU A 125 20.18 -2.24 -25.81
C GLU A 125 21.36 -2.85 -26.56
N LYS A 126 21.57 -4.16 -26.41
CA LYS A 126 22.58 -4.90 -27.15
C LYS A 126 22.35 -4.80 -28.66
N GLN A 127 21.11 -4.99 -29.13
CA GLN A 127 20.78 -4.88 -30.55
C GLN A 127 21.08 -3.48 -31.11
N LEU A 128 20.78 -2.41 -30.35
CA LEU A 128 21.09 -1.03 -30.72
C LEU A 128 22.60 -0.76 -30.79
N ARG A 129 23.41 -1.38 -29.93
CA ARG A 129 24.88 -1.25 -29.99
C ARG A 129 25.50 -2.01 -31.15
N ASP A 130 25.00 -3.21 -31.42
CA ASP A 130 25.57 -4.11 -32.41
C ASP A 130 25.23 -3.65 -33.85
N ASN A 131 24.13 -2.90 -34.05
CA ASN A 131 23.69 -2.45 -35.38
C ASN A 131 23.38 -0.92 -35.45
N PRO A 132 24.38 -0.04 -35.34
CA PRO A 132 24.19 1.42 -35.19
C PRO A 132 23.81 2.18 -36.47
N ASN A 133 23.69 1.52 -37.63
CA ASN A 133 23.34 2.12 -38.93
C ASN A 133 22.27 1.31 -39.67
N ASP A 134 21.48 0.53 -38.93
CA ASP A 134 20.43 -0.31 -39.51
C ASP A 134 19.19 0.52 -39.84
N GLU A 135 18.49 0.20 -40.93
CA GLU A 135 17.15 0.75 -41.23
C GLU A 135 16.17 0.43 -40.09
N ASP A 136 16.51 -0.59 -39.31
CA ASP A 136 15.78 -1.07 -38.14
C ASP A 136 16.05 -0.28 -36.84
N GLU A 137 17.07 0.59 -36.78
CA GLU A 137 17.39 1.41 -35.60
C GLU A 137 16.17 2.23 -35.15
N GLU A 138 15.44 2.78 -36.13
CA GLU A 138 14.26 3.60 -35.86
C GLU A 138 13.13 2.79 -35.20
N ARG A 139 12.99 1.51 -35.55
CA ARG A 139 12.04 0.57 -34.94
C ARG A 139 12.49 0.17 -33.55
N LEU A 140 13.75 -0.19 -33.38
CA LEU A 140 14.31 -0.58 -32.08
C LEU A 140 14.19 0.56 -31.06
N LEU A 141 14.38 1.81 -31.48
CA LEU A 141 14.14 2.97 -30.61
C LEU A 141 12.68 3.07 -30.18
N VAL A 142 11.71 2.79 -31.07
CA VAL A 142 10.29 2.78 -30.70
C VAL A 142 10.01 1.68 -29.68
N ASP A 143 10.51 0.47 -29.92
CA ASP A 143 10.36 -0.66 -29.00
C ASP A 143 10.96 -0.33 -27.61
N TRP A 144 12.09 0.38 -27.59
CA TRP A 144 12.70 0.86 -26.36
C TRP A 144 11.85 1.87 -25.60
N PHE A 145 11.26 2.87 -26.29
CA PHE A 145 10.38 3.84 -25.64
C PHE A 145 9.12 3.17 -25.10
N THR A 146 8.53 2.24 -25.86
CA THR A 146 7.39 1.44 -25.41
C THR A 146 7.76 0.65 -24.16
N LEU A 147 8.92 -0.02 -24.16
CA LEU A 147 9.41 -0.79 -23.01
C LEU A 147 9.57 0.09 -21.76
N ILE A 148 10.14 1.29 -21.89
CA ILE A 148 10.27 2.22 -20.76
C ILE A 148 8.90 2.67 -20.25
N HIS A 149 7.96 2.97 -21.15
CA HIS A 149 6.62 3.39 -20.77
C HIS A 149 5.86 2.28 -20.05
N ASP A 150 5.88 1.07 -20.58
CA ASP A 150 5.28 -0.11 -19.96
C ASP A 150 5.91 -0.38 -18.58
N LYS A 151 7.24 -0.24 -18.46
CA LYS A 151 7.92 -0.32 -17.15
C LYS A 151 7.40 0.73 -16.16
N HIS A 152 7.18 1.97 -16.61
CA HIS A 152 6.60 3.01 -15.74
C HIS A 152 5.18 2.67 -15.30
N LEU A 153 4.34 2.11 -16.17
CA LEU A 153 2.99 1.67 -15.77
C LEU A 153 3.03 0.63 -14.65
N LEU A 154 3.95 -0.32 -14.72
CA LEU A 154 4.14 -1.33 -13.66
C LEU A 154 4.58 -0.69 -12.33
N VAL A 155 5.55 0.22 -12.36
CA VAL A 155 6.05 0.92 -11.16
C VAL A 155 4.97 1.82 -10.55
N ARG A 156 4.15 2.48 -11.37
CA ARG A 156 3.00 3.27 -10.89
C ARG A 156 2.00 2.39 -10.18
N ARG A 157 1.67 1.23 -10.76
CA ARG A 157 0.77 0.26 -10.14
C ARG A 157 1.31 -0.27 -8.81
N GLU A 158 2.60 -0.53 -8.73
CA GLU A 158 3.27 -0.92 -7.47
C GLU A 158 3.13 0.16 -6.41
N ALA A 159 3.36 1.43 -6.76
CA ALA A 159 3.21 2.56 -5.86
C ALA A 159 1.76 2.74 -5.37
N GLU A 160 0.76 2.56 -6.24
CA GLU A 160 -0.65 2.57 -5.87
C GLU A 160 -0.95 1.51 -4.80
N LEU A 161 -0.47 0.28 -4.97
CA LEU A 161 -0.66 -0.81 -4.01
C LEU A 161 -0.06 -0.48 -2.65
N VAL A 162 1.14 0.11 -2.62
CA VAL A 162 1.78 0.59 -1.39
C VAL A 162 0.93 1.65 -0.69
N TYR A 163 0.38 2.61 -1.45
CA TYR A 163 -0.51 3.62 -0.88
C TYR A 163 -1.81 3.02 -0.35
N THR A 164 -2.41 2.07 -1.06
CA THR A 164 -3.60 1.35 -0.60
C THR A 164 -3.34 0.60 0.70
N ALA A 165 -2.25 -0.18 0.78
CA ALA A 165 -1.89 -0.92 1.99
C ALA A 165 -1.67 0.02 3.18
N LYS A 166 -0.94 1.12 2.97
CA LYS A 166 -0.68 2.13 4.01
C LYS A 166 -1.97 2.80 4.47
N GLN A 167 -2.86 3.16 3.55
CA GLN A 167 -4.15 3.76 3.85
C GLN A 167 -5.03 2.82 4.70
N GLN A 168 -5.13 1.55 4.33
CA GLN A 168 -5.89 0.56 5.11
C GLN A 168 -5.34 0.37 6.52
N ASN A 169 -4.01 0.34 6.67
CA ASN A 169 -3.37 0.25 7.98
C ASN A 169 -3.70 1.46 8.86
N LEU A 170 -3.68 2.67 8.29
CA LEU A 170 -4.06 3.90 8.99
C LEU A 170 -5.55 3.90 9.38
N GLU A 171 -6.43 3.37 8.55
CA GLU A 171 -7.87 3.27 8.85
C GLU A 171 -8.16 2.28 9.99
N GLU A 172 -7.45 1.15 10.03
CA GLU A 172 -7.53 0.19 11.14
C GLU A 172 -6.95 0.79 12.42
N ARG A 173 -5.77 1.42 12.34
CA ARG A 173 -5.17 2.10 13.49
C ARG A 173 -6.08 3.21 14.02
N GLN A 174 -6.72 3.98 13.15
CA GLN A 174 -7.71 4.99 13.54
C GLN A 174 -8.87 4.36 14.32
N ALA A 175 -9.37 3.20 13.89
CA ALA A 175 -10.44 2.49 14.58
C ALA A 175 -10.01 1.97 15.97
N ASP A 176 -8.75 1.57 16.13
CA ASP A 176 -8.15 1.22 17.42
C ASP A 176 -8.07 2.43 18.36
N VAL A 177 -7.47 3.53 17.90
CA VAL A 177 -7.30 4.74 18.70
C VAL A 177 -8.65 5.31 19.12
N GLU A 178 -9.63 5.36 18.21
CA GLU A 178 -11.00 5.81 18.53
C GLU A 178 -11.71 4.87 19.52
N TYR A 179 -11.45 3.56 19.46
CA TYR A 179 -12.02 2.63 20.42
C TYR A 179 -11.43 2.82 21.81
N GLU A 180 -10.10 2.92 21.90
CA GLU A 180 -9.40 3.16 23.15
C GLU A 180 -9.82 4.49 23.79
N LEU A 181 -9.91 5.56 22.99
CA LEU A 181 -10.41 6.85 23.45
C LEU A 181 -11.83 6.73 23.99
N ARG A 182 -12.74 6.03 23.28
CA ARG A 182 -14.10 5.80 23.79
C ARG A 182 -14.11 5.00 25.09
N CYS A 183 -13.22 4.01 25.25
CA CYS A 183 -13.09 3.24 26.49
C CYS A 183 -12.67 4.13 27.66
N LEU A 184 -11.73 5.04 27.44
CA LEU A 184 -11.30 6.02 28.45
C LEU A 184 -12.44 6.97 28.82
N LEU A 185 -13.14 7.52 27.81
CA LEU A 185 -14.30 8.40 28.01
C LEU A 185 -15.53 7.68 28.61
N ASN A 186 -15.54 6.35 28.64
CA ASN A 186 -16.60 5.57 29.30
C ASN A 186 -16.51 5.61 30.82
N LYS A 187 -15.45 6.20 31.37
CA LYS A 187 -15.28 6.48 32.79
C LYS A 187 -15.65 7.95 33.06
N PRO A 188 -16.41 8.25 34.12
CA PRO A 188 -16.73 9.64 34.44
C PRO A 188 -15.46 10.42 34.77
N GLU A 189 -15.39 11.67 34.32
CA GLU A 189 -14.19 12.52 34.40
C GLU A 189 -13.68 12.73 35.82
N LYS A 190 -14.59 12.80 36.81
CA LYS A 190 -14.25 12.88 38.24
C LYS A 190 -13.37 11.73 38.75
N ASP A 191 -13.39 10.59 38.07
CA ASP A 191 -12.64 9.41 38.45
C ASP A 191 -11.32 9.31 37.64
N TRP A 192 -11.06 10.23 36.70
CA TRP A 192 -9.86 10.20 35.86
C TRP A 192 -8.59 10.45 36.67
N THR A 193 -7.60 9.61 36.38
CA THR A 193 -6.23 9.76 36.88
C THR A 193 -5.44 10.72 35.98
N GLU A 194 -4.24 11.13 36.42
CA GLU A 194 -3.39 11.96 35.58
C GLU A 194 -2.86 11.17 34.38
N GLU A 195 -2.67 9.86 34.56
CA GLU A 195 -2.36 8.90 33.51
C GLU A 195 -3.48 8.83 32.47
N ASP A 196 -4.76 8.82 32.89
CA ASP A 196 -5.91 8.83 31.98
C ASP A 196 -5.91 10.11 31.11
N LYS A 197 -5.61 11.28 31.71
CA LYS A 197 -5.52 12.54 30.96
C LYS A 197 -4.35 12.55 29.98
N SER A 198 -3.17 12.08 30.41
CA SER A 198 -2.01 11.95 29.54
C SER A 198 -2.32 11.04 28.36
N ARG A 199 -2.98 9.91 28.63
CA ARG A 199 -3.35 8.95 27.59
C ARG A 199 -4.37 9.53 26.62
N GLU A 200 -5.36 10.28 27.09
CA GLU A 200 -6.31 11.00 26.22
C GLU A 200 -5.57 11.95 25.25
N GLN A 201 -4.63 12.74 25.77
CA GLN A 201 -3.83 13.66 24.95
C GLN A 201 -2.99 12.92 23.90
N GLU A 202 -2.36 11.80 24.28
CA GLU A 202 -1.60 10.95 23.36
C GLU A 202 -2.49 10.41 22.23
N LEU A 203 -3.66 9.86 22.57
CA LEU A 203 -4.60 9.31 21.60
C LEU A 203 -5.13 10.40 20.66
N MET A 204 -5.41 11.60 21.17
CA MET A 204 -5.84 12.74 20.37
C MET A 204 -4.72 13.21 19.41
N ALA A 205 -3.49 13.30 19.88
CA ALA A 205 -2.34 13.64 19.05
C ALA A 205 -2.09 12.57 17.96
N GLU A 206 -2.30 11.30 18.29
CA GLU A 206 -2.17 10.20 17.34
C GLU A 206 -3.27 10.26 16.26
N LEU A 207 -4.53 10.54 16.62
CA LEU A 207 -5.60 10.72 15.62
C LEU A 207 -5.26 11.83 14.63
N VAL A 208 -4.76 12.97 15.11
CA VAL A 208 -4.31 14.07 14.24
C VAL A 208 -3.18 13.60 13.32
N THR A 209 -2.21 12.86 13.85
CA THR A 209 -1.10 12.31 13.07
C THR A 209 -1.59 11.34 11.99
N ILE A 210 -2.53 10.46 12.32
CA ILE A 210 -3.12 9.52 11.35
C ILE A 210 -3.83 10.28 10.24
N ILE A 211 -4.64 11.29 10.57
CA ILE A 211 -5.34 12.12 9.59
C ILE A 211 -4.33 12.83 8.66
N GLU A 212 -3.27 13.40 9.23
CA GLU A 212 -2.22 14.06 8.46
C GLU A 212 -1.51 13.07 7.50
N GLN A 213 -1.21 11.86 7.97
CA GLN A 213 -0.61 10.81 7.13
C GLN A 213 -1.54 10.36 6.00
N ARG A 214 -2.86 10.24 6.24
CA ARG A 214 -3.86 9.95 5.20
C ARG A 214 -3.94 11.09 4.19
N ASN A 215 -3.93 12.34 4.64
CA ASN A 215 -3.88 13.51 3.77
C ASN A 215 -2.62 13.52 2.90
N GLN A 216 -1.47 13.13 3.47
CA GLN A 216 -0.22 13.02 2.73
C GLN A 216 -0.32 11.98 1.61
N ILE A 217 -0.96 10.83 1.86
CA ILE A 217 -1.20 9.80 0.82
C ILE A 217 -2.01 10.39 -0.33
N VAL A 218 -3.15 11.02 -0.03
CA VAL A 218 -4.01 11.63 -1.05
C VAL A 218 -3.25 12.66 -1.89
N ASN A 219 -2.53 13.57 -1.23
CA ASN A 219 -1.75 14.59 -1.91
C ASN A 219 -0.62 14.01 -2.78
N ASN A 220 0.04 12.94 -2.34
CA ASN A 220 1.07 12.27 -3.15
C ASN A 220 0.44 11.61 -4.38
N MET A 221 -0.66 10.87 -4.22
CA MET A 221 -1.38 10.25 -5.35
C MET A 221 -1.87 11.30 -6.36
N ASP A 222 -2.34 12.45 -5.88
CA ASP A 222 -2.76 13.56 -6.75
C ASP A 222 -1.59 14.17 -7.52
N GLN A 223 -0.42 14.32 -6.88
CA GLN A 223 0.79 14.80 -7.53
C GLN A 223 1.34 13.81 -8.55
N ASP A 224 1.36 12.52 -8.20
CA ASP A 224 1.81 11.47 -9.08
C ASP A 224 0.90 11.40 -10.31
N ARG A 225 -0.42 11.36 -10.15
CA ARG A 225 -1.37 11.41 -11.28
C ARG A 225 -1.10 12.58 -12.23
N GLN A 226 -0.86 13.79 -11.70
CA GLN A 226 -0.56 14.96 -12.55
C GLN A 226 0.74 14.78 -13.33
N ARG A 227 1.79 14.27 -12.67
CA ARG A 227 3.10 14.00 -13.28
C ARG A 227 2.97 12.96 -14.40
N GLU A 228 2.25 11.88 -14.10
CA GLU A 228 2.05 10.74 -14.99
C GLU A 228 1.26 11.12 -16.25
N GLU A 229 0.21 11.95 -16.10
CA GLU A 229 -0.53 12.48 -17.25
C GLU A 229 0.35 13.29 -18.21
N GLU A 230 1.33 14.05 -17.70
CA GLU A 230 2.27 14.81 -18.53
C GLU A 230 3.24 13.88 -19.29
N GLU A 231 3.75 12.86 -18.60
CA GLU A 231 4.61 11.82 -19.17
C GLU A 231 3.88 11.03 -20.26
N ASP A 232 2.61 10.68 -20.04
CA ASP A 232 1.79 9.91 -20.98
C ASP A 232 1.42 10.74 -22.21
N LYS A 233 1.06 12.02 -22.04
CA LYS A 233 0.87 12.96 -23.16
C LYS A 233 2.14 13.09 -24.00
N LEU A 234 3.31 13.10 -23.36
CA LEU A 234 4.59 13.17 -24.06
C LEU A 234 4.85 11.87 -24.85
N MET A 235 4.59 10.71 -24.26
CA MET A 235 4.71 9.41 -24.91
C MET A 235 3.75 9.27 -26.11
N GLU A 236 2.47 9.60 -25.94
CA GLU A 236 1.47 9.53 -27.01
C GLU A 236 1.85 10.44 -28.19
N ALA A 237 2.31 11.67 -27.90
CA ALA A 237 2.76 12.60 -28.93
C ALA A 237 3.93 12.03 -29.75
N MET A 238 4.81 11.23 -29.14
CA MET A 238 5.94 10.61 -29.84
C MET A 238 5.52 9.48 -30.75
N LEU A 239 4.69 8.57 -30.23
CA LEU A 239 4.12 7.47 -30.99
C LEU A 239 3.31 8.00 -32.20
N LYS A 240 2.51 9.06 -31.97
CA LYS A 240 1.67 9.68 -33.01
C LYS A 240 2.46 10.46 -34.08
N LYS A 241 3.56 11.11 -33.70
CA LYS A 241 4.42 11.84 -34.65
C LYS A 241 5.15 10.89 -35.62
N LYS A 242 5.31 9.62 -35.25
CA LYS A 242 5.92 8.58 -36.09
C LYS A 242 4.95 8.00 -37.13
N GLY A 243 3.65 7.95 -36.83
CA GLY A 243 2.61 7.51 -37.78
C GLY A 243 2.38 8.48 -38.94
N LYS A 244 2.90 9.72 -38.87
CA LYS A 244 2.83 10.74 -39.92
C LYS A 244 4.23 11.19 -40.34
N LYS A 245 4.84 10.42 -41.26
CA LYS A 245 5.97 10.73 -42.16
C LYS A 245 6.91 11.89 -41.76
N GLY A 246 8.19 11.57 -41.54
CA GLY A 246 9.33 12.36 -42.04
C GLY A 246 10.00 13.40 -41.12
N ALA A 247 9.67 13.47 -39.83
CA ALA A 247 10.39 14.36 -38.91
C ALA A 247 11.46 13.60 -38.11
N LYS A 248 12.73 13.99 -38.23
CA LYS A 248 13.86 13.46 -37.45
C LYS A 248 13.53 13.43 -35.95
N PHE A 249 13.20 12.24 -35.45
CA PHE A 249 12.92 11.98 -34.04
C PHE A 249 14.21 12.19 -33.23
N LYS A 250 14.13 12.89 -32.08
CA LYS A 250 15.31 13.21 -31.24
C LYS A 250 15.21 12.47 -29.89
N PRO A 251 15.45 11.16 -29.87
CA PRO A 251 15.19 10.28 -28.72
C PRO A 251 15.92 10.70 -27.43
N ILE A 252 17.15 11.23 -27.55
CA ILE A 252 17.98 11.59 -26.39
C ILE A 252 17.40 12.76 -25.57
N LYS A 253 16.71 13.73 -26.21
CA LYS A 253 16.10 14.86 -25.49
C LYS A 253 14.86 14.43 -24.70
N VAL A 254 14.22 13.36 -25.16
CA VAL A 254 13.04 12.77 -24.55
C VAL A 254 13.46 11.98 -23.32
N LEU A 255 14.45 11.10 -23.47
CA LEU A 255 14.91 10.27 -22.37
C LEU A 255 15.32 11.11 -21.16
N LYS A 256 16.02 12.23 -21.40
CA LYS A 256 16.37 13.19 -20.33
C LYS A 256 15.17 13.84 -19.66
N ARG A 257 14.05 14.00 -20.36
CA ARG A 257 12.80 14.53 -19.80
C ARG A 257 11.95 13.46 -19.12
N LEU A 258 12.11 12.20 -19.51
CA LEU A 258 11.45 11.09 -18.85
C LEU A 258 12.24 10.62 -17.61
N SER A 259 13.55 10.90 -17.58
CA SER A 259 14.45 10.60 -16.46
C SER A 259 14.52 11.71 -15.40
N HIS A 260 13.47 12.52 -15.19
CA HIS A 260 13.47 13.46 -14.06
C HIS A 260 13.45 12.67 -12.76
N LYS A 261 14.66 12.34 -12.29
CA LYS A 261 14.92 11.90 -10.93
C LYS A 261 14.33 12.96 -10.01
N GLY A 262 13.26 12.60 -9.31
CA GLY A 262 12.62 13.45 -8.33
C GLY A 262 13.67 14.02 -7.38
N GLU A 263 13.94 15.31 -7.50
CA GLU A 263 14.58 16.06 -6.42
C GLU A 263 13.63 15.99 -5.23
N PRO A 264 14.06 15.50 -4.05
CA PRO A 264 13.22 15.51 -2.87
C PRO A 264 12.95 16.97 -2.50
N GLY A 265 11.67 17.27 -2.25
CA GLY A 265 11.15 18.63 -2.08
C GLY A 265 12.02 19.54 -1.22
N LYS A 266 12.35 20.72 -1.78
CA LYS A 266 12.73 21.88 -0.99
C LYS A 266 11.53 22.29 -0.12
N ARG A 267 11.51 21.83 1.14
CA ARG A 267 10.74 22.49 2.18
C ARG A 267 11.28 23.92 2.35
N PRO A 268 10.45 24.96 2.40
CA PRO A 268 10.93 26.29 2.75
C PRO A 268 11.27 26.30 4.25
N SER A 269 12.54 26.52 4.59
CA SER A 269 12.96 26.82 5.97
C SER A 269 12.28 28.10 6.46
N PRO A 270 11.81 28.15 7.72
CA PRO A 270 11.21 29.36 8.28
C PRO A 270 12.31 30.42 8.43
N ARG A 271 12.06 31.60 7.86
CA ARG A 271 12.89 32.79 8.08
C ARG A 271 12.86 33.13 9.57
N LYS A 272 14.05 33.24 10.17
CA LYS A 272 14.24 33.90 11.46
C LYS A 272 13.85 35.37 11.33
N GLU A 273 12.83 35.81 12.07
CA GLU A 273 12.70 37.20 12.45
C GLU A 273 13.92 37.60 13.29
N LYS A 274 14.53 38.72 12.94
CA LYS A 274 15.53 39.42 13.74
C LYS A 274 14.84 40.58 14.42
N SER A 275 15.08 40.68 15.73
CA SER A 275 15.10 41.85 16.63
C SER A 275 14.19 43.03 16.32
#